data_AF-A0A080N3H7-F1
#
_entry.id   AF-A0A080N3H7-F1
#
_cell.length_a   1.000
_cell.length_b   1.000
_cell.length_c   1.000
_cell.angle_alpha   90.00
_cell.angle_beta   90.00
_cell.angle_gamma   90.00
#
_symmetry.space_group_name_H-M   'P 1'
#
loop_
_entity.id
_entity.type
_entity.pdbx_description
1 polymer ?
#
loop_
_entity_poly.entity_id
_entity_poly.type
_entity_poly.pdbx_seq_one_letter_code
_entity_poly.pdbx_strand_id
1 'polypeptide(L)'
;MSFFNRHDEASYVYPTDPVRTYRAVVAAVNSMTKFKLTGTNDRQLSCLFTTGWSAFTWGDRLTATVAPNPNGSGCVVRITADPRANGSLYQARQQKKEINMFFKGLSEQLSVPAPAPVFS
;
A
#
# COMPACT_ATOMS: atom_id res chain seq x y z
N MET A 1 30.20 -4.60 -2.23
CA MET A 1 29.02 -5.00 -3.03
C MET A 1 27.79 -4.71 -2.19
N SER A 2 27.08 -3.61 -2.45
CA SER A 2 25.87 -3.25 -1.71
C SER A 2 24.70 -4.07 -2.24
N PHE A 3 24.16 -4.95 -1.39
CA PHE A 3 22.91 -5.65 -1.64
C PHE A 3 21.79 -4.60 -1.63
N PHE A 4 21.28 -4.25 -2.82
CA PHE A 4 20.11 -3.38 -2.95
C PHE A 4 18.87 -4.12 -2.46
N ASN A 5 18.65 -4.09 -1.15
CA ASN A 5 17.35 -4.39 -0.54
C ASN A 5 16.50 -3.12 -0.65
N ARG A 6 16.12 -2.74 -1.88
CA ARG A 6 15.26 -1.58 -2.11
C ARG A 6 13.83 -2.04 -1.84
N HIS A 7 13.38 -1.88 -0.59
CA HIS A 7 11.95 -1.90 -0.30
C HIS A 7 11.33 -0.75 -1.10
N ASP A 8 10.49 -1.05 -2.09
CA ASP A 8 9.76 0.00 -2.80
C ASP A 8 8.71 0.53 -1.81
N GLU A 9 9.01 1.69 -1.21
CA GLU A 9 8.10 2.42 -0.35
C GLU A 9 7.41 3.52 -1.17
N ALA A 10 6.08 3.53 -1.12
CA ALA A 10 5.27 4.56 -1.73
C ALA A 10 4.44 5.26 -0.66
N SER A 11 4.51 6.58 -0.61
CA SER A 11 3.74 7.38 0.34
C SER A 11 2.89 8.44 -0.33
N TYR A 12 1.74 8.74 0.26
CA TYR A 12 0.87 9.81 -0.19
C TYR A 12 0.13 10.49 0.96
N VAL A 13 -0.11 11.80 0.83
CA VAL A 13 -0.78 12.64 1.83
C VAL A 13 -2.23 12.90 1.43
N TYR A 14 -3.18 12.34 2.19
CA TYR A 14 -4.60 12.62 2.03
C TYR A 14 -5.05 13.75 2.96
N PRO A 15 -5.88 14.70 2.50
CA PRO A 15 -6.45 15.77 3.33
C PRO A 15 -7.64 15.26 4.16
N THR A 16 -7.47 14.15 4.87
CA THR A 16 -8.56 13.46 5.57
C THR A 16 -8.08 12.95 6.92
N ASP A 17 -9.04 12.67 7.82
CA ASP A 17 -8.74 12.12 9.15
C ASP A 17 -8.05 10.73 9.05
N PRO A 18 -6.98 10.47 9.83
CA PRO A 18 -6.25 9.20 9.79
C PRO A 18 -7.12 7.96 10.03
N VAL A 19 -8.10 8.03 10.93
CA VAL A 19 -9.00 6.91 11.26
C VAL A 19 -9.96 6.64 10.11
N ARG A 20 -10.49 7.69 9.48
CA ARG A 20 -11.36 7.56 8.30
C ARG A 20 -10.59 6.98 7.12
N THR A 21 -9.35 7.45 6.91
CA THR A 21 -8.46 6.93 5.88
C THR A 21 -8.11 5.46 6.12
N TYR A 22 -7.81 5.07 7.35
CA TYR A 22 -7.54 3.66 7.68
C TYR A 22 -8.73 2.75 7.40
N ARG A 23 -9.95 3.15 7.77
CA ARG A 23 -11.16 2.39 7.43
C ARG A 23 -11.35 2.27 5.92
N ALA A 24 -11.08 3.35 5.17
CA ALA A 24 -11.12 3.33 3.72
C ALA A 24 -10.04 2.42 3.11
N VAL A 25 -8.83 2.37 3.69
CA VAL A 25 -7.77 1.40 3.32
C VAL A 25 -8.29 -0.02 3.46
N VAL A 26 -8.82 -0.38 4.62
CA VAL A 26 -9.31 -1.75 4.88
C VAL A 26 -10.46 -2.10 3.92
N ALA A 27 -11.38 -1.17 3.67
CA ALA A 27 -12.47 -1.35 2.70
C ALA A 27 -11.96 -1.49 1.26
N ALA A 28 -10.97 -0.69 0.85
CA ALA A 28 -10.34 -0.78 -0.47
C ALA A 28 -9.65 -2.15 -0.65
N VAL A 29 -8.88 -2.62 0.34
CA VAL A 29 -8.23 -3.94 0.29
C VAL A 29 -9.27 -5.06 0.21
N ASN A 30 -10.35 -5.01 1.00
CA ASN A 30 -11.38 -6.04 0.99
C ASN A 30 -12.24 -6.03 -0.28
N SER A 31 -12.47 -4.87 -0.89
CA SER A 31 -13.26 -4.77 -2.14
C SER A 31 -12.49 -5.23 -3.37
N MET A 32 -11.16 -5.22 -3.31
CA MET A 32 -10.31 -5.62 -4.42
C MET A 32 -10.02 -7.12 -4.38
N THR A 33 -10.50 -7.86 -5.37
CA THR A 33 -10.29 -9.31 -5.52
C THR A 33 -8.83 -9.74 -5.63
N LYS A 34 -7.92 -8.82 -5.99
CA LYS A 34 -6.48 -9.08 -6.10
C LYS A 34 -5.74 -9.11 -4.77
N PHE A 35 -6.27 -8.46 -3.75
CA PHE A 35 -5.62 -8.35 -2.46
C PHE A 35 -6.30 -9.27 -1.46
N LYS A 36 -5.49 -9.97 -0.67
CA LYS A 36 -5.98 -10.73 0.48
C LYS A 36 -5.44 -10.10 1.75
N LEU A 37 -6.36 -9.64 2.60
CA LEU A 37 -6.03 -9.13 3.92
C LEU A 37 -5.52 -10.28 4.80
N THR A 38 -4.35 -10.08 5.39
CA THR A 38 -3.67 -11.07 6.23
C THR A 38 -3.69 -10.66 7.70
N GLY A 39 -3.73 -9.36 7.98
CA GLY A 39 -3.86 -8.85 9.34
C GLY A 39 -4.15 -7.36 9.38
N THR A 40 -4.79 -6.92 10.45
CA THR A 40 -5.06 -5.51 10.75
C THR A 40 -4.55 -5.19 12.14
N ASN A 41 -4.02 -3.98 12.30
CA ASN A 41 -3.61 -3.44 13.59
C ASN A 41 -4.20 -2.04 13.72
N ASP A 42 -5.35 -1.96 14.37
CA ASP A 42 -6.09 -0.71 14.56
C ASP A 42 -5.33 0.29 15.45
N ARG A 43 -4.46 -0.19 16.35
CA ARG A 43 -3.68 0.68 17.26
C ARG A 43 -2.56 1.41 16.51
N GLN A 44 -1.94 0.76 15.55
CA GLN A 44 -0.89 1.34 14.72
C GLN A 44 -1.42 1.88 13.38
N LEU A 45 -2.74 1.79 13.15
CA LEU A 45 -3.40 2.12 11.89
C LEU A 45 -2.69 1.48 10.69
N SER A 46 -2.33 0.20 10.85
CA SER A 46 -1.62 -0.57 9.83
C SER A 46 -2.41 -1.80 9.41
N CYS A 47 -2.22 -2.23 8.18
CA CYS A 47 -2.77 -3.48 7.67
C CYS A 47 -1.74 -4.19 6.78
N LEU A 48 -1.74 -5.51 6.91
CA LEU A 48 -0.91 -6.41 6.15
C LEU A 48 -1.81 -7.14 5.16
N PHE A 49 -1.43 -7.13 3.90
CA PHE A 49 -2.13 -7.83 2.85
C PHE A 49 -1.15 -8.41 1.84
N THR A 50 -1.66 -9.30 0.99
CA THR A 50 -0.84 -10.02 0.01
C THR A 50 -1.46 -9.94 -1.37
N THR A 51 -0.64 -9.86 -2.42
CA THR A 51 -1.07 -9.85 -3.83
C THR A 51 -0.89 -11.22 -4.47
N GLY A 52 -1.91 -12.08 -4.50
CA GLY A 52 -1.69 -13.42 -5.05
C GLY A 52 -2.93 -14.27 -5.25
N TRP A 53 -3.33 -14.38 -6.52
CA TRP A 53 -4.29 -15.37 -7.05
C TRP A 53 -3.68 -16.08 -8.27
N SER A 54 -2.39 -16.41 -8.22
CA SER A 54 -1.73 -17.17 -9.29
C SER A 54 -0.97 -18.36 -8.72
N ALA A 55 -1.20 -19.54 -9.32
CA ALA A 55 -0.64 -20.83 -8.92
C ALA A 55 0.91 -20.91 -9.00
N PHE A 56 1.57 -19.90 -9.56
CA PHE A 56 3.04 -19.86 -9.72
C PHE A 56 3.75 -18.74 -8.97
N THR A 57 3.02 -17.76 -8.41
CA THR A 57 3.61 -16.67 -7.63
C THR A 57 2.97 -16.63 -6.26
N TRP A 58 3.71 -17.07 -5.24
CA TRP A 58 3.39 -16.72 -3.86
C TRP A 58 3.41 -15.21 -3.76
N GLY A 59 2.26 -14.61 -3.50
CA GLY A 59 2.06 -13.17 -3.62
C GLY A 59 3.01 -12.30 -2.83
N ASP A 60 3.21 -11.06 -3.27
CA ASP A 60 4.05 -10.10 -2.55
C ASP A 60 3.34 -9.68 -1.27
N ARG A 61 4.14 -9.48 -0.20
CA ARG A 61 3.63 -9.00 1.08
C ARG A 61 3.68 -7.48 1.07
N LEU A 62 2.53 -6.86 1.27
CA LEU A 62 2.36 -5.42 1.31
C LEU A 62 1.90 -5.03 2.71
N THR A 63 2.52 -3.99 3.24
CA THR A 63 2.12 -3.39 4.51
C THR A 63 1.69 -1.96 4.23
N ALA A 64 0.42 -1.64 4.47
CA ALA A 64 -0.04 -0.25 4.48
C ALA A 64 -0.07 0.27 5.91
N THR A 65 0.37 1.50 6.10
CA THR A 65 0.33 2.22 7.37
C THR A 65 -0.26 3.60 7.14
N VAL A 66 -1.07 4.06 8.08
CA VAL A 66 -1.65 5.40 8.06
C VAL A 66 -1.15 6.15 9.28
N ALA A 67 -0.50 7.29 9.06
CA ALA A 67 0.00 8.15 10.11
C ALA A 67 -0.58 9.56 9.97
N PRO A 68 -0.81 10.29 11.06
CA PRO A 68 -1.09 11.73 10.96
C PRO A 68 0.09 12.45 10.29
N ASN A 69 -0.20 13.46 9.47
CA ASN A 69 0.85 14.24 8.82
C ASN A 69 1.54 15.14 9.87
N PRO A 70 2.87 15.01 10.09
CA PRO A 70 3.58 15.87 11.04
C PRO A 70 3.65 17.33 10.59
N ASN A 71 3.50 17.61 9.29
CA ASN A 71 3.73 18.93 8.69
C ASN A 71 2.44 19.73 8.44
N GLY A 72 1.27 19.27 8.89
CA GLY A 72 0.01 20.00 8.68
C GLY A 72 -1.25 19.15 8.82
N SER A 73 -2.34 19.57 8.15
CA SER A 73 -3.61 18.86 8.17
C SER A 73 -3.58 17.64 7.24
N GLY A 74 -4.22 16.55 7.68
CA GLY A 74 -4.37 15.31 6.92
C GLY A 74 -3.56 14.14 7.47
N CYS A 75 -3.43 13.10 6.65
CA CYS A 75 -2.76 11.85 7.01
C CYS A 75 -1.88 11.35 5.86
N VAL A 76 -0.77 10.72 6.20
CA VAL A 76 0.13 10.05 5.26
C VAL A 76 -0.21 8.57 5.24
N VAL A 77 -0.54 8.05 4.07
CA VAL A 77 -0.66 6.62 3.80
C VAL A 77 0.65 6.17 3.19
N ARG A 78 1.31 5.21 3.82
CA ARG A 78 2.55 4.60 3.31
C ARG A 78 2.28 3.13 3.02
N ILE A 79 2.82 2.65 1.91
CA ILE A 79 2.79 1.25 1.53
C ILE A 79 4.23 0.80 1.34
N THR A 80 4.58 -0.27 2.02
CA THR A 80 5.86 -0.93 1.87
C THR A 80 5.61 -2.29 1.25
N ALA A 81 6.22 -2.52 0.09
CA ALA A 81 6.29 -3.85 -0.51
C ALA A 81 7.57 -4.55 -0.01
N ASP A 82 7.43 -5.73 0.56
CA ASP A 82 8.56 -6.60 0.87
C ASP A 82 8.80 -7.55 -0.32
N PRO A 83 9.83 -7.31 -1.15
CA PRO A 83 10.17 -8.24 -2.21
C PRO A 83 10.69 -9.55 -1.60
N ARG A 84 10.20 -10.70 -2.07
CA ARG A 84 10.88 -11.96 -1.78
C ARG A 84 12.26 -11.95 -2.43
N ALA A 85 13.22 -12.61 -1.77
CA ALA A 85 14.68 -12.56 -1.99
C ALA A 85 15.22 -12.76 -3.42
N ASN A 86 14.38 -13.04 -4.42
CA ASN A 86 14.75 -13.20 -5.83
C ASN A 86 14.23 -12.02 -6.67
N GLY A 87 14.51 -10.79 -6.21
CA GLY A 87 14.04 -9.53 -6.78
C GLY A 87 14.42 -9.35 -8.24
N SER A 88 13.53 -9.74 -9.15
CA SER A 88 13.68 -9.47 -10.57
C SER A 88 13.14 -8.07 -10.89
N LEU A 89 13.73 -7.40 -11.89
CA LEU A 89 13.24 -6.09 -12.37
C LEU A 89 11.76 -6.13 -12.80
N TYR A 90 11.27 -7.30 -13.19
CA TYR A 90 9.87 -7.55 -13.54
C TYR A 90 8.94 -7.48 -12.31
N GLN A 91 9.37 -7.97 -11.15
CA GLN A 91 8.62 -7.86 -9.90
C GLN A 91 8.48 -6.41 -9.46
N ALA A 92 9.54 -5.60 -9.54
CA ALA A 92 9.48 -4.17 -9.21
C ALA A 92 8.46 -3.40 -10.09
N ARG A 93 8.40 -3.71 -11.40
CA ARG A 93 7.39 -3.10 -12.29
C ARG A 93 5.96 -3.52 -11.93
N GLN A 94 5.78 -4.78 -11.54
CA GLN A 94 4.48 -5.31 -11.14
C GLN A 94 4.03 -4.70 -9.81
N GLN A 95 4.92 -4.59 -8.83
CA GLN A 95 4.69 -3.96 -7.53
C GLN A 95 4.27 -2.49 -7.69
N LYS A 96 4.94 -1.71 -8.55
CA LYS A 96 4.52 -0.33 -8.84
C LYS A 96 3.10 -0.25 -9.40
N LYS A 97 2.71 -1.20 -10.27
CA LYS A 97 1.34 -1.26 -10.79
C LYS A 97 0.33 -1.59 -9.69
N GLU A 98 0.66 -2.52 -8.79
CA GLU A 98 -0.20 -2.93 -7.68
C GLU A 98 -0.38 -1.81 -6.66
N ILE A 99 0.70 -1.11 -6.31
CA ILE A 99 0.69 0.10 -5.47
C ILE A 99 -0.17 1.20 -6.11
N ASN A 100 -0.01 1.45 -7.40
CA ASN A 100 -0.85 2.42 -8.13
C ASN A 100 -2.34 2.03 -8.10
N MET A 101 -2.67 0.75 -8.29
CA MET A 101 -4.06 0.26 -8.23
C MET A 101 -4.64 0.43 -6.82
N PHE A 102 -3.86 0.16 -5.79
CA PHE A 102 -4.27 0.38 -4.41
C PHE A 102 -4.62 1.86 -4.17
N PHE A 103 -3.72 2.78 -4.52
CA PHE A 103 -3.96 4.21 -4.30
C PHE A 103 -5.13 4.71 -5.12
N LYS A 104 -5.30 4.19 -6.35
CA LYS A 104 -6.47 4.50 -7.18
C LYS A 104 -7.77 4.07 -6.49
N GLY A 105 -7.92 2.81 -6.07
CA GLY A 105 -9.17 2.40 -5.42
C GLY A 105 -9.38 3.01 -4.03
N LEU A 106 -8.31 3.35 -3.32
CA LEU A 106 -8.41 4.11 -2.08
C LEU A 106 -8.91 5.53 -2.32
N SER A 107 -8.45 6.18 -3.39
CA SER A 107 -8.95 7.51 -3.79
C SER A 107 -10.41 7.48 -4.23
N GLU A 108 -10.84 6.40 -4.91
CA GLU A 108 -12.25 6.17 -5.25
C GLU A 108 -13.11 6.01 -3.98
N GLN A 109 -12.63 5.24 -2.99
CA GLN A 109 -13.32 5.07 -1.70
C GLN A 109 -13.41 6.38 -0.90
N LEU A 110 -12.37 7.21 -0.95
CA LEU A 110 -12.35 8.51 -0.26
C LEU A 110 -13.06 9.61 -1.05
N SER A 111 -13.44 9.37 -2.32
CA SER A 111 -13.92 10.39 -3.26
C SER A 111 -12.97 11.59 -3.37
N VAL A 112 -11.66 11.33 -3.28
CA VAL A 112 -10.56 12.31 -3.40
C VAL A 112 -9.87 12.06 -4.74
N PRO A 113 -9.36 13.09 -5.45
CA PRO A 113 -8.59 12.90 -6.68
C PRO A 113 -7.45 11.89 -6.48
N ALA A 114 -7.38 10.90 -7.37
CA ALA A 114 -6.36 9.87 -7.37
C ALA A 114 -4.96 10.49 -7.47
N PRO A 115 -4.12 10.32 -6.45
CA PRO A 115 -2.82 10.95 -6.46
C PRO A 115 -1.76 10.12 -7.16
N ALA A 116 -0.72 10.81 -7.65
CA ALA A 116 0.52 10.16 -8.07
C ALA A 116 1.30 9.75 -6.81
N PRO A 117 1.58 8.45 -6.59
CA PRO A 117 2.41 8.03 -5.46
C PRO A 117 3.84 8.52 -5.61
N VAL A 118 4.43 8.96 -4.49
CA VAL A 118 5.84 9.31 -4.42
C VAL A 118 6.61 8.04 -4.06
N PHE A 119 7.41 7.54 -5.00
CA PHE A 119 8.31 6.39 -4.79
C PHE A 119 9.64 6.88 -4.26
N SER A 120 10.10 6.33 -3.14
CA SER A 120 11.41 6.65 -2.52
C SER A 120 12.42 5.52 -2.70
#